data_AF-A0A9K3P9R8-F1
#
_entry.id   AF-A0A9K3P9R8-F1
#
_cell.length_a   1.000
_cell.length_b   1.000
_cell.length_c   1.000
_cell.angle_alpha   90.00
_cell.angle_beta   90.00
_cell.angle_gamma   90.00
#
_symmetry.space_group_name_H-M   'P 1'
#
loop_
_entity.id
_entity.type
_entity.pdbx_description
1 polymer ?
#
loop_
_entity_poly.entity_id
_entity_poly.type
_entity_poly.pdbx_seq_one_letter_code
_entity_poly.pdbx_strand_id
1 'polypeptide(L)'
;MANELKVQVMFTPKFHAEMAGEGIEYSWGFAKGSYRRKPLQKKRKRVDFEDLVDECTNVETELTKARIRKFSARARAYLCTYHYLATAEPTSAAIKDNDQEKKQKVPMMDEIERLMKKFKTHRCAFDFDRGFVMD
;
A
#
# COMPACT_ATOMS: atom_id res chain seq x y z
N MET A 1 -22.94 5.34 -13.00
CA MET A 1 -22.61 4.14 -12.22
C MET A 1 -22.33 4.39 -10.72
N ALA A 2 -21.25 5.08 -10.29
CA ALA A 2 -20.98 5.26 -8.84
C ALA A 2 -22.09 6.07 -8.10
N ASN A 3 -22.58 7.14 -8.72
CA ASN A 3 -23.70 7.94 -8.20
C ASN A 3 -25.04 7.17 -8.20
N GLU A 4 -25.23 6.25 -9.15
CA GLU A 4 -26.42 5.39 -9.20
C GLU A 4 -26.40 4.35 -8.08
N LEU A 5 -25.21 3.84 -7.73
CA LEU A 5 -25.01 2.87 -6.65
C LEU A 5 -24.87 3.52 -5.26
N LYS A 6 -24.89 4.87 -5.18
CA LYS A 6 -24.66 5.64 -3.95
C LYS A 6 -23.34 5.27 -3.24
N VAL A 7 -22.28 5.01 -4.02
CA VAL A 7 -20.96 4.65 -3.52
C VAL A 7 -20.02 5.85 -3.60
N GLN A 8 -19.24 6.07 -2.55
CA GLN A 8 -18.14 7.04 -2.55
C GLN A 8 -16.87 6.40 -3.13
N VAL A 9 -16.27 7.05 -4.12
CA VAL A 9 -14.97 6.64 -4.69
C VAL A 9 -13.87 7.47 -4.06
N MET A 10 -12.94 6.80 -3.37
CA MET A 10 -11.73 7.44 -2.84
C MET A 10 -10.59 7.25 -3.84
N PHE A 11 -9.93 8.35 -4.20
CA PHE A 11 -8.76 8.31 -5.07
C PHE A 11 -7.49 8.20 -4.24
N THR A 12 -6.70 7.15 -4.48
CA THR A 12 -5.34 7.02 -3.94
C THR A 12 -4.32 7.39 -5.00
N PRO A 13 -3.27 8.15 -4.65
CA PRO A 13 -2.18 8.45 -5.57
C PRO A 13 -1.57 7.18 -6.19
N LYS A 14 -1.18 7.27 -7.46
CA LYS A 14 -0.56 6.14 -8.16
C LYS A 14 0.79 5.81 -7.50
N PHE A 15 1.16 4.53 -7.45
CA PHE A 15 2.40 4.01 -6.85
C PHE A 15 2.49 4.02 -5.31
N HIS A 16 1.39 4.32 -4.63
CA HIS A 16 1.29 4.32 -3.16
C HIS A 16 0.46 3.13 -2.64
N ALA A 17 0.98 1.92 -2.87
CA ALA A 17 0.32 0.67 -2.47
C ALA A 17 0.08 0.61 -0.95
N GLU A 18 0.90 1.27 -0.15
CA GLU A 18 0.78 1.37 1.31
C GLU A 18 -0.50 2.08 1.77
N MET A 19 -1.13 2.91 0.93
CA MET A 19 -2.38 3.61 1.26
C MET A 19 -3.62 3.01 0.57
N ALA A 20 -3.43 2.01 -0.30
CA ALA A 20 -4.51 1.47 -1.11
C ALA A 20 -5.60 0.79 -0.27
N GLY A 21 -6.86 1.11 -0.56
CA GLY A 21 -8.04 0.38 -0.09
C GLY A 21 -8.06 0.10 1.41
N GLU A 22 -7.68 1.09 2.23
CA GLU A 22 -7.60 0.95 3.70
C GLU A 22 -6.73 -0.23 4.18
N GLY A 23 -5.67 -0.52 3.44
CA GLY A 23 -4.71 -1.58 3.76
C GLY A 23 -4.98 -2.91 3.05
N ILE A 24 -5.70 -2.90 1.94
CA ILE A 24 -5.97 -4.11 1.14
C ILE A 24 -4.67 -4.77 0.64
N GLU A 25 -3.67 -3.98 0.26
CA GLU A 25 -2.37 -4.48 -0.19
C GLU A 25 -1.64 -5.28 0.91
N TYR A 26 -1.79 -4.89 2.18
CA TYR A 26 -1.26 -5.67 3.31
C TYR A 26 -1.99 -6.99 3.48
N SER A 27 -3.32 -6.99 3.32
CA SER A 27 -4.14 -8.21 3.37
C SER A 27 -3.73 -9.19 2.28
N TRP A 28 -3.58 -8.71 1.04
CA TRP A 28 -3.05 -9.50 -0.06
C TRP A 28 -1.61 -9.93 0.17
N GLY A 29 -0.76 -9.06 0.72
CA GLY A 29 0.61 -9.39 1.07
C GLY A 29 0.66 -10.58 2.03
N PHE A 30 -0.15 -10.55 3.09
CA PHE A 30 -0.23 -11.61 4.08
C PHE A 30 -0.76 -12.91 3.47
N ALA A 31 -1.90 -12.86 2.78
CA ALA A 31 -2.50 -14.04 2.15
C ALA A 31 -1.56 -14.68 1.13
N LYS A 32 -0.88 -13.88 0.30
CA LYS A 32 0.17 -14.37 -0.62
C LYS A 32 1.33 -15.01 0.13
N GLY A 33 1.76 -14.42 1.25
CA GLY A 33 2.79 -14.99 2.11
C GLY A 33 2.39 -16.35 2.67
N SER A 34 1.16 -16.47 3.17
CA SER A 34 0.59 -17.73 3.65
C SER A 34 0.54 -18.77 2.53
N TYR A 35 -0.07 -18.42 1.38
CA TYR A 35 -0.17 -19.27 0.19
C TYR A 35 1.21 -19.74 -0.30
N ARG A 36 2.21 -18.86 -0.38
CA ARG A 36 3.56 -19.20 -0.87
C ARG A 36 4.24 -20.28 -0.01
N ARG A 37 3.96 -20.33 1.29
CA ARG A 37 4.50 -21.35 2.22
C ARG A 37 3.84 -22.74 2.09
N LYS A 38 2.67 -22.83 1.45
CA LYS A 38 1.94 -24.09 1.31
C LYS A 38 2.63 -25.03 0.29
N PRO A 39 2.57 -26.36 0.47
CA PRO A 39 3.18 -27.33 -0.45
C PRO A 39 2.67 -27.19 -1.89
N LEU A 40 3.53 -27.49 -2.88
CA LEU A 40 3.17 -27.41 -4.30
C LEU A 40 2.03 -28.37 -4.70
N GLN A 41 1.90 -29.49 -4.00
CA GLN A 41 0.85 -30.48 -4.23
C GLN A 41 -0.55 -29.87 -4.03
N LYS A 42 -0.70 -28.96 -3.06
CA LYS A 42 -1.95 -28.25 -2.77
C LYS A 42 -2.27 -27.11 -3.76
N LYS A 43 -1.44 -26.91 -4.78
CA LYS A 43 -1.57 -25.80 -5.75
C LYS A 43 -1.78 -26.29 -7.17
N ARG A 44 -1.78 -27.61 -7.37
CA ARG A 44 -1.59 -28.21 -8.70
C ARG A 44 -2.87 -28.28 -9.51
N LYS A 45 -3.99 -28.67 -8.88
CA LYS A 45 -5.29 -28.71 -9.54
C LYS A 45 -6.03 -27.41 -9.26
N ARG A 46 -6.98 -27.08 -10.14
CA ARG A 46 -7.81 -25.89 -10.00
C ARG A 46 -8.60 -25.87 -8.69
N VAL A 47 -9.26 -26.97 -8.34
CA VAL A 47 -10.04 -27.07 -7.09
C VAL A 47 -9.13 -26.88 -5.89
N ASP A 48 -8.00 -27.59 -5.83
CA ASP A 48 -7.02 -27.43 -4.75
C ASP A 48 -6.52 -25.97 -4.64
N PHE A 49 -6.34 -25.29 -5.78
CA PHE A 49 -5.95 -23.87 -5.81
C PHE A 49 -7.03 -22.96 -5.23
N GLU A 50 -8.28 -23.13 -5.65
CA GLU A 50 -9.43 -22.35 -5.18
C GLU A 50 -9.61 -22.54 -3.66
N ASP A 51 -9.63 -23.79 -3.19
CA ASP A 51 -9.73 -24.14 -1.76
C ASP A 51 -8.58 -23.53 -0.95
N LEU A 52 -7.36 -23.51 -1.50
CA LEU A 52 -6.20 -22.96 -0.83
C LEU A 52 -6.23 -21.42 -0.77
N VAL A 53 -6.78 -20.76 -1.80
CA VAL A 53 -6.98 -19.31 -1.78
C VAL A 53 -8.01 -18.94 -0.72
N ASP A 54 -9.11 -19.68 -0.63
CA ASP A 54 -10.13 -19.50 0.41
C ASP A 54 -9.54 -19.72 1.80
N GLU A 55 -8.74 -20.76 2.00
CA GLU A 55 -8.00 -21.00 3.24
C GLU A 55 -7.11 -19.80 3.60
N CYS A 56 -6.28 -19.31 2.66
CA CYS A 56 -5.31 -18.24 2.89
C CYS A 56 -5.93 -16.85 3.05
N THR A 57 -7.20 -16.68 2.66
CA THR A 57 -7.95 -15.43 2.77
C THR A 57 -9.07 -15.49 3.81
N ASN A 58 -9.18 -16.61 4.52
CA ASN A 58 -10.21 -16.84 5.52
C ASN A 58 -10.18 -15.78 6.63
N VAL A 59 -11.33 -15.17 6.90
CA VAL A 59 -11.46 -14.04 7.84
C VAL A 59 -11.51 -14.44 9.32
N GLU A 60 -11.63 -15.72 9.61
CA GLU A 60 -11.65 -16.25 10.98
C GLU A 60 -10.27 -16.73 11.42
N THR A 61 -9.48 -17.27 10.49
CA THR A 61 -8.17 -17.89 10.80
C THR A 61 -6.97 -17.06 10.32
N GLU A 62 -7.00 -16.52 9.10
CA GLU A 62 -5.85 -15.87 8.46
C GLU A 62 -5.99 -14.34 8.49
N LEU A 63 -6.98 -13.80 7.77
CA LEU A 63 -7.31 -12.37 7.69
C LEU A 63 -8.30 -11.96 8.79
N THR A 64 -7.93 -12.23 10.04
CA THR A 64 -8.78 -11.93 11.19
C THR A 64 -9.13 -10.46 11.30
N LYS A 65 -10.26 -10.13 11.94
CA LYS A 65 -10.66 -8.74 12.23
C LYS A 65 -9.54 -7.94 12.91
N ALA A 66 -8.77 -8.56 13.79
CA ALA A 66 -7.65 -7.92 14.46
C ALA A 66 -6.52 -7.57 13.46
N ARG A 67 -6.18 -8.51 12.56
CA ARG A 67 -5.17 -8.32 11.53
C ARG A 67 -5.58 -7.25 10.51
N ILE A 68 -6.83 -7.29 10.03
CA ILE A 68 -7.37 -6.28 9.11
C ILE A 68 -7.32 -4.89 9.76
N ARG A 69 -7.70 -4.75 11.04
CA ARG A 69 -7.59 -3.47 11.77
C ARG A 69 -6.15 -3.00 11.90
N LYS A 70 -5.19 -3.90 12.17
CA LYS A 70 -3.74 -3.59 12.18
C LYS A 70 -3.28 -3.04 10.82
N PHE A 71 -3.72 -3.66 9.72
CA PHE A 71 -3.40 -3.21 8.36
C PHE A 71 -4.01 -1.86 8.01
N SER A 72 -5.28 -1.64 8.37
CA SER A 72 -5.95 -0.35 8.21
C SER A 72 -5.28 0.75 9.03
N ALA A 73 -4.85 0.46 10.25
CA ALA A 73 -4.08 1.40 11.07
C ALA A 73 -2.75 1.78 10.41
N ARG A 74 -2.03 0.81 9.81
CA ARG A 74 -0.79 1.08 9.07
C ARG A 74 -1.01 1.96 7.84
N ALA A 75 -2.02 1.65 7.03
CA ALA A 75 -2.38 2.45 5.87
C ALA A 75 -2.76 3.90 6.27
N ARG A 76 -3.52 4.06 7.36
CA ARG A 76 -3.82 5.39 7.91
C ARG A 76 -2.60 6.13 8.42
N ALA A 77 -1.64 5.45 9.04
CA ALA A 77 -0.39 6.09 9.46
C ALA A 77 0.38 6.68 8.27
N TYR A 78 0.43 5.97 7.13
CA TYR A 78 0.99 6.51 5.89
C TYR A 78 0.20 7.74 5.41
N LEU A 79 -1.13 7.66 5.35
CA LEU A 79 -1.98 8.79 4.93
C LEU A 79 -1.77 10.03 5.81
N CYS A 80 -1.74 9.87 7.14
CA CYS A 80 -1.47 10.96 8.08
C CYS A 80 -0.07 11.54 7.88
N THR A 81 0.93 10.71 7.58
CA THR A 81 2.30 11.16 7.31
C THR A 81 2.36 11.99 6.04
N TYR A 82 1.72 11.53 4.95
CA TYR A 82 1.64 12.29 3.71
C TYR A 82 0.89 13.61 3.90
N HIS A 83 -0.23 13.58 4.64
CA HIS A 83 -0.97 14.80 4.97
C HIS A 83 -0.08 15.77 5.74
N TYR A 84 0.59 15.32 6.80
CA TYR A 84 1.51 16.14 7.57
C TYR A 84 2.60 16.75 6.68
N LEU A 85 3.27 15.95 5.83
CA LEU A 85 4.29 16.44 4.91
C LEU A 85 3.77 17.43 3.87
N ALA A 86 2.51 17.31 3.46
CA ALA A 86 1.87 18.24 2.53
C ALA A 86 1.45 19.55 3.19
N THR A 87 1.05 19.51 4.47
CA THR A 87 0.59 20.67 5.25
C THR A 87 1.69 21.36 6.05
N ALA A 88 2.79 20.65 6.32
CA ALA A 88 3.97 21.24 6.91
C ALA A 88 4.57 22.17 5.85
N GLU A 89 4.38 23.48 6.04
CA GLU A 89 5.21 24.46 5.35
C GLU A 89 6.69 24.07 5.51
N PRO A 90 7.55 24.29 4.49
CA PRO A 90 8.94 23.86 4.52
C PRO A 90 9.61 24.54 5.70
N THR A 91 9.72 23.82 6.81
CA THR A 91 10.47 24.27 7.97
C THR A 91 11.93 24.04 7.59
N SER A 92 12.50 25.11 7.06
CA SER A 92 13.90 25.40 6.87
C SER A 92 14.83 24.70 7.88
N ALA A 93 15.44 23.59 7.45
CA ALA A 93 16.74 23.09 7.90
C ALA A 93 17.16 21.90 7.01
N ALA A 94 18.23 21.87 6.23
CA ALA A 94 19.32 22.80 6.01
C ALA A 94 19.94 22.49 4.64
N ILE A 95 19.98 23.46 3.73
CA ILE A 95 21.06 23.61 2.73
C ILE A 95 21.33 25.11 2.67
N LYS A 96 22.49 25.52 3.20
CA LYS A 96 23.06 26.83 2.91
C LYS A 96 23.51 26.79 1.44
N ASP A 97 22.87 27.54 0.56
CA ASP A 97 23.58 28.50 -0.28
C ASP A 97 22.61 29.47 -0.98
N ASN A 98 23.14 30.63 -1.30
CA ASN A 98 22.48 31.88 -1.68
C ASN A 98 21.52 31.83 -2.88
N ASP A 99 20.59 32.78 -2.83
CA ASP A 99 20.00 33.54 -3.93
C ASP A 99 19.29 32.79 -5.08
N GLN A 100 17.96 32.89 -5.00
CA GLN A 100 17.00 33.29 -6.05
C GLN A 100 15.77 32.38 -6.09
N GLU A 101 14.65 33.00 -5.70
CA GLU A 101 13.26 32.70 -6.09
C GLU A 101 12.96 31.27 -6.54
N LYS A 102 12.85 30.34 -5.58
CA LYS A 102 12.19 29.05 -5.82
C LYS A 102 10.80 29.06 -5.21
N LYS A 103 9.82 29.41 -6.05
CA LYS A 103 8.42 28.99 -5.89
C LYS A 103 8.40 27.58 -5.32
N GLN A 104 7.73 27.38 -4.18
CA GLN A 104 7.43 26.07 -3.61
C GLN A 104 6.87 25.16 -4.70
N LYS A 105 7.73 24.32 -5.27
CA LYS A 105 7.30 23.24 -6.14
C LYS A 105 6.86 22.12 -5.21
N VAL A 106 5.55 22.02 -5.02
CA VAL A 106 4.86 20.71 -4.95
C VAL A 106 5.63 19.78 -5.91
N PRO A 107 6.08 18.58 -5.50
CA PRO A 107 6.97 17.75 -6.31
C PRO A 107 6.45 17.77 -7.74
N MET A 108 7.20 18.46 -8.59
CA MET A 108 6.79 18.76 -9.95
C MET A 108 6.56 17.42 -10.61
N MET A 109 5.48 17.26 -11.38
CA MET A 109 5.08 15.96 -11.96
C MET A 109 6.27 15.12 -12.48
N ASP A 110 7.30 15.77 -13.01
CA ASP A 110 8.58 15.22 -13.42
C ASP A 110 9.37 14.44 -12.35
N GLU A 111 9.39 14.85 -11.08
CA GLU A 111 10.03 14.11 -9.99
C GLU A 111 9.24 12.86 -9.64
N ILE A 112 7.91 12.96 -9.63
CA ILE A 112 7.01 11.81 -9.47
C ILE A 112 7.24 10.85 -10.64
N GLU A 113 7.25 11.31 -11.89
CA GLU A 113 7.53 10.50 -13.08
C GLU A 113 8.94 9.88 -13.10
N ARG A 114 9.94 10.59 -12.58
CA ARG A 114 11.32 10.10 -12.46
C ARG A 114 11.42 9.01 -11.39
N LEU A 115 10.73 9.17 -10.27
CA LEU A 115 10.58 8.12 -9.24
C LEU A 115 9.77 6.94 -9.82
N MET A 116 8.71 7.18 -10.58
CA MET A 116 7.93 6.14 -11.27
C MET A 116 8.78 5.30 -12.24
N LYS A 117 9.67 5.94 -13.02
CA LYS A 117 10.62 5.24 -13.90
C LYS A 117 11.66 4.44 -13.11
N LYS A 118 12.09 4.93 -11.95
CA LYS A 118 13.09 4.26 -11.09
C LYS A 118 12.48 3.10 -10.28
N PHE A 119 11.19 3.21 -9.94
CA PHE A 119 10.40 2.20 -9.23
C PHE A 119 9.43 1.46 -10.16
N LYS A 120 9.81 1.24 -11.43
CA LYS A 120 9.05 0.51 -12.45
C LYS A 120 8.81 -0.98 -12.13
N THR A 121 8.95 -1.38 -10.88
CA THR A 121 8.58 -2.69 -10.37
C THR A 121 7.25 -2.57 -9.63
N HIS A 122 6.36 -3.54 -9.83
CA HIS A 122 5.08 -3.58 -9.13
C HIS A 122 5.38 -3.69 -7.62
N ARG A 123 5.21 -2.61 -6.85
CA ARG A 123 5.36 -2.64 -5.39
C ARG A 123 4.09 -3.20 -4.78
N CYS A 124 4.21 -4.21 -3.92
CA CYS A 124 3.13 -4.66 -3.04
C CYS A 124 3.60 -4.66 -1.59
N ALA A 125 2.67 -4.67 -0.62
CA ALA A 125 3.02 -4.61 0.81
C ALA A 125 3.99 -5.72 1.24
N PHE A 126 3.91 -6.88 0.60
CA PHE A 126 4.83 -7.99 0.83
C PHE A 126 6.29 -7.67 0.47
N ASP A 127 6.54 -6.73 -0.45
CA ASP A 127 7.90 -6.39 -0.90
C ASP A 127 8.51 -5.25 -0.06
N PHE A 128 7.72 -4.22 0.28
CA PHE A 128 8.24 -3.04 0.97
C PHE A 128 8.07 -3.07 2.51
N ASP A 129 7.13 -3.85 3.04
CA ASP A 129 6.82 -3.90 4.49
C ASP A 129 6.65 -5.36 4.96
N ARG A 130 7.49 -6.26 4.44
CA ARG A 130 7.38 -7.71 4.69
C ARG A 130 7.35 -8.07 6.17
N GLY A 131 8.19 -7.44 6.99
CA GLY A 131 8.24 -7.67 8.43
C GLY A 131 6.88 -7.40 9.06
N PHE A 132 6.35 -6.19 8.87
CA PHE A 132 5.03 -5.81 9.38
C PHE A 132 3.89 -6.70 8.87
N VAL A 133 3.94 -7.11 7.60
CA VAL A 133 2.94 -7.98 6.98
C VAL A 133 2.94 -9.37 7.62
N MET A 134 4.12 -9.95 7.87
CA MET A 134 4.27 -11.33 8.31
C MET A 134 4.32 -11.50 9.83
N ASP A 135 4.53 -10.42 10.58
CA ASP A 135 4.38 -10.33 12.05
C ASP A 135 2.91 -10.36 12.47
#